data_AF-A0A126TFE4-F1
#
_entry.id   AF-A0A126TFE4-F1
#
_cell.length_a   1.000
_cell.length_b   1.000
_cell.length_c   1.000
_cell.angle_alpha   90.00
_cell.angle_beta   90.00
_cell.angle_gamma   90.00
#
_symmetry.space_group_name_H-M   'P 1'
#
loop_
_entity.id
_entity.type
_entity.pdbx_description
1 polymer ?
#
loop_
_entity_poly.entity_id
_entity_poly.type
_entity_poly.pdbx_seq_one_letter_code
_entity_poly.pdbx_strand_id
1 'polypeptide(L)'
;MMLIMAFIIFCITLIVMMLASMLSKKTYSDREKNSPFECGFDPKSNARMPFSLQFFLIAVIFLIFDVEITLLIPFILTMTMVKMTNYLMTLFIFLLILLIGTYHEWNQGALNWAY
;
A
#
# COMPACT_ATOMS: atom_id res chain seq x y z
N MET A 1 8.18 -3.50 26.49
CA MET A 1 9.37 -3.45 25.61
C MET A 1 9.05 -2.80 24.26
N MET A 2 8.14 -3.39 23.46
CA MET A 2 7.82 -2.89 22.11
C MET A 2 7.30 -1.44 22.08
N LEU A 3 6.40 -1.08 23.00
CA LEU A 3 5.91 0.29 23.16
C LEU A 3 7.03 1.30 23.49
N ILE A 4 8.00 0.90 24.32
CA ILE A 4 9.14 1.76 24.69
C ILE A 4 10.05 1.97 23.48
N MET A 5 10.32 0.92 22.70
CA MET A 5 11.11 1.04 21.47
C MET A 5 10.42 1.92 20.42
N ALA A 6 9.10 1.77 20.23
CA ALA A 6 8.33 2.63 19.33
C ALA A 6 8.39 4.10 19.75
N PHE A 7 8.27 4.38 21.06
CA PHE A 7 8.37 5.73 21.59
C PHE A 7 9.76 6.33 21.39
N ILE A 8 10.83 5.56 21.62
CA ILE A 8 12.21 5.99 21.39
C ILE A 8 12.43 6.36 19.91
N ILE A 9 11.97 5.53 18.97
CA ILE A 9 12.09 5.79 17.53
C ILE A 9 11.34 7.08 17.14
N PHE A 10 10.12 7.26 17.67
CA PHE A 10 9.33 8.47 17.43
C PHE A 10 10.06 9.72 17.96
N CYS A 11 10.60 9.67 19.18
CA CYS A 11 11.39 10.78 19.74
C CYS A 11 12.63 11.10 18.90
N ILE A 12 13.37 10.08 18.44
CA ILE A 12 14.56 10.29 17.60
C ILE A 12 14.18 10.99 16.29
N THR A 13 13.14 10.51 15.59
CA THR A 13 12.72 11.12 14.32
C THR A 13 12.26 12.57 14.49
N LEU A 14 11.56 12.90 15.58
CA LEU A 14 11.20 14.28 15.92
C LEU A 14 12.41 15.16 16.19
N ILE A 15 13.38 14.67 16.98
CA ILE A 15 14.60 15.41 17.29
C ILE A 15 15.38 15.68 16.01
N VAL A 16 15.53 14.69 15.13
CA VAL A 16 16.21 14.85 13.84
C VAL A 16 15.50 15.86 12.94
N MET A 17 14.17 15.81 12.83
CA MET A 17 13.41 16.81 12.05
C MET A 17 13.56 18.23 12.63
N MET A 18 13.50 18.37 13.96
CA MET A 18 13.68 19.66 14.61
C MET A 18 15.08 20.21 14.38
N LEU A 19 16.12 19.41 14.61
CA LEU A 19 17.50 19.80 14.35
C LEU A 19 17.72 20.18 12.88
N ALA A 20 17.21 19.38 11.94
CA ALA A 20 17.30 19.68 10.51
C ALA A 20 16.63 21.02 10.18
N SER A 21 15.46 21.32 10.75
CA SER A 21 14.77 22.59 10.53
C SER A 21 15.50 23.79 11.13
N MET A 22 16.12 23.64 12.31
CA MET A 22 16.85 24.69 13.02
C MET A 22 18.22 24.96 12.38
N LEU A 23 18.91 23.91 11.93
CA LEU A 23 20.19 24.00 11.23
C LEU A 23 20.02 24.43 9.76
N SER A 24 18.84 24.23 9.18
CA SER A 24 18.59 24.62 7.80
C SER A 24 18.74 26.14 7.64
N LYS A 25 19.63 26.55 6.74
CA LYS A 25 19.73 27.94 6.31
C LYS A 25 18.53 28.26 5.41
N LYS A 26 17.35 28.46 6.01
CA LYS A 26 16.19 28.99 5.32
C LYS A 26 16.50 30.45 4.96
N THR A 27 16.84 30.67 3.70
CA THR A 27 16.76 31.99 3.09
C THR A 27 15.32 32.50 3.21
N TYR A 28 15.15 33.82 3.17
CA TYR A 28 13.84 34.47 3.01
C TYR A 28 13.00 33.72 1.97
N SER A 29 11.69 33.70 2.18
CA SER A 29 10.70 33.05 1.32
C SER A 29 10.71 33.70 -0.07
N ASP A 30 11.66 33.29 -0.90
CA ASP A 30 11.77 33.74 -2.27
C ASP A 30 10.72 33.01 -3.10
N ARG A 31 9.97 33.77 -3.90
CA ARG A 31 8.89 33.25 -4.73
C ARG A 31 9.41 32.19 -5.70
N GLU A 32 10.59 32.41 -6.27
CA GLU A 32 11.18 31.49 -7.25
C GLU A 32 11.59 30.16 -6.62
N LYS A 33 12.07 30.18 -5.36
CA LYS A 33 12.41 28.96 -4.60
C LYS A 33 11.17 28.17 -4.19
N ASN A 34 10.05 28.86 -3.98
CA ASN A 34 8.78 28.25 -3.61
C ASN A 34 7.91 27.90 -4.85
N SER A 35 8.35 28.26 -6.05
CA SER A 35 7.65 27.95 -7.29
C SER A 35 7.86 26.47 -7.68
N PRO A 36 6.89 25.83 -8.35
CA PRO A 36 7.04 24.45 -8.83
C PRO A 36 8.23 24.30 -9.77
N PHE A 37 8.90 23.14 -9.69
CA PHE A 37 10.07 22.85 -10.49
C PHE A 37 9.67 22.53 -11.93
N GLU A 38 9.58 23.57 -12.76
CA GLU A 38 9.54 23.53 -14.24
C GLU A 38 9.46 24.97 -14.77
N CYS A 39 10.58 25.70 -14.70
CA CYS A 39 10.74 27.04 -15.29
C CYS A 39 9.68 28.11 -14.88
N GLY A 40 9.00 27.96 -13.74
CA GLY A 40 8.01 28.93 -13.27
C GLY A 40 6.67 28.87 -14.02
N PHE A 41 6.39 27.78 -14.75
CA PHE A 41 5.03 27.57 -15.25
C PHE A 41 4.11 27.19 -14.09
N ASP A 42 3.06 27.97 -13.88
CA ASP A 42 1.96 27.55 -13.03
C ASP A 42 1.40 26.24 -13.61
N PRO A 43 1.18 25.19 -12.79
CA PRO A 43 0.62 23.94 -13.27
C PRO A 43 -0.74 24.23 -13.91
N LYS A 44 -0.77 24.23 -15.25
CA LYS A 44 -1.98 24.43 -16.07
C LYS A 44 -2.89 23.22 -16.10
N SER A 45 -2.59 22.18 -15.33
CA SER A 45 -3.44 21.01 -15.24
C SER A 45 -4.63 21.29 -14.33
N ASN A 46 -5.83 21.08 -14.87
CA ASN A 46 -7.02 21.01 -14.03
C ASN A 46 -6.83 19.89 -12.99
N ALA A 47 -7.24 20.11 -11.74
CA ALA A 47 -7.16 19.09 -10.68
C ALA A 47 -7.93 17.78 -11.00
N ARG A 48 -8.73 17.78 -12.06
CA ARG A 48 -9.55 16.64 -12.53
C ARG A 48 -9.10 16.11 -13.90
N MET A 49 -7.81 16.16 -14.23
CA MET A 49 -7.35 15.44 -15.42
C MET A 49 -7.58 13.94 -15.23
N PRO A 50 -8.19 13.25 -16.20
CA PRO A 50 -8.39 11.81 -16.09
C PRO A 50 -7.01 11.13 -16.03
N PHE A 51 -6.78 10.42 -14.93
CA PHE A 51 -5.61 9.57 -14.74
C PHE A 51 -5.87 8.18 -15.35
N SER A 52 -4.83 7.37 -15.56
CA SER A 52 -5.03 6.06 -16.17
C SER A 52 -5.83 5.14 -15.24
N LEU A 53 -6.87 4.52 -15.80
CA LEU A 53 -7.76 3.58 -15.09
C LEU A 53 -7.02 2.34 -14.56
N GLN A 54 -5.82 2.06 -15.10
CA GLN A 54 -4.98 0.94 -14.70
C GLN A 54 -4.56 1.04 -13.23
N PHE A 55 -4.16 2.22 -12.75
CA PHE A 55 -3.79 2.38 -11.34
C PHE A 55 -4.97 2.21 -10.40
N PHE A 56 -6.16 2.62 -10.84
CA PHE A 56 -7.39 2.37 -10.09
C PHE A 56 -7.69 0.87 -9.99
N LEU A 57 -7.59 0.15 -11.10
CA LEU A 57 -7.84 -1.29 -11.15
C LEU A 57 -6.86 -2.07 -10.25
N ILE A 58 -5.57 -1.71 -10.29
CA ILE A 58 -4.54 -2.31 -9.41
C ILE A 58 -4.88 -2.06 -7.93
N ALA A 59 -5.33 -0.85 -7.57
CA ALA A 59 -5.69 -0.54 -6.19
C ALA A 59 -6.90 -1.35 -5.68
N VAL A 60 -7.90 -1.56 -6.54
CA VAL A 60 -9.07 -2.39 -6.20
C VAL A 60 -8.68 -3.85 -6.04
N ILE A 61 -7.88 -4.39 -6.97
CA ILE A 61 -7.38 -5.77 -6.90
C ILE A 61 -6.53 -5.99 -5.65
N PHE A 62 -5.63 -5.05 -5.33
CA PHE A 62 -4.83 -5.10 -4.12
C PHE A 62 -5.68 -5.14 -2.84
N LEU A 63 -6.74 -4.33 -2.78
CA LEU A 63 -7.65 -4.32 -1.64
C LEU A 63 -8.35 -5.67 -1.46
N ILE A 64 -8.82 -6.28 -2.55
CA ILE A 64 -9.48 -7.59 -2.51
C ILE A 64 -8.47 -8.66 -2.04
N PHE A 65 -7.26 -8.69 -2.60
CA PHE A 65 -6.22 -9.64 -2.18
C PHE A 65 -5.81 -9.49 -0.73
N ASP A 66 -5.74 -8.26 -0.19
CA ASP A 66 -5.43 -8.03 1.23
C ASP A 66 -6.51 -8.63 2.15
N VAL A 67 -7.79 -8.53 1.75
CA VAL A 67 -8.91 -9.17 2.46
C VAL A 67 -8.80 -10.69 2.38
N GLU A 68 -8.48 -11.26 1.22
CA GLU A 68 -8.30 -12.70 1.04
C GLU A 68 -7.17 -13.26 1.92
N ILE A 69 -6.03 -12.57 1.99
CA ILE A 69 -4.91 -12.96 2.86
C ILE A 69 -5.31 -12.86 4.34
N THR A 70 -6.05 -11.81 4.72
CA THR A 70 -6.56 -11.66 6.08
C THR A 70 -7.44 -12.84 6.50
N LEU A 71 -8.23 -13.39 5.58
CA LEU A 71 -9.05 -14.59 5.79
C LEU A 71 -8.21 -15.88 5.94
N LEU A 72 -6.99 -15.93 5.40
CA LEU A 72 -6.08 -17.08 5.55
C LEU A 72 -5.39 -17.13 6.92
N ILE A 73 -5.12 -15.99 7.57
CA ILE A 73 -4.45 -15.94 8.88
C ILE A 73 -5.10 -16.85 9.95
N PRO A 74 -6.43 -16.85 10.16
CA PRO A 74 -7.04 -17.70 11.18
C PRO A 74 -6.92 -19.21 10.91
N PHE A 75 -6.68 -19.64 9.66
CA PHE A 75 -6.40 -21.06 9.37
C PHE A 75 -5.11 -21.51 10.05
N ILE A 76 -4.07 -20.67 10.05
CA ILE A 76 -2.79 -20.99 10.70
C ILE A 76 -2.99 -21.23 12.21
N LEU A 77 -3.83 -20.43 12.85
CA LEU A 77 -4.09 -20.52 14.29
C LEU A 77 -4.98 -21.71 14.67
N THR A 78 -5.88 -22.13 13.77
CA THR A 78 -6.87 -23.20 14.06
C THR A 78 -6.38 -24.61 13.72
N MET A 79 -5.20 -24.74 13.11
CA MET A 79 -4.61 -26.03 12.71
C MET A 79 -4.52 -27.05 13.86
N THR A 80 -4.27 -26.59 15.09
CA THR A 80 -4.12 -27.45 16.27
C THR A 80 -5.45 -27.84 16.92
N MET A 81 -6.55 -27.16 16.58
CA MET A 81 -7.85 -27.33 17.24
C MET A 81 -8.82 -28.24 16.47
N VAL A 82 -8.60 -28.40 15.16
CA VAL A 82 -9.52 -29.11 14.25
C VAL A 82 -8.90 -30.43 13.79
N LYS A 83 -9.74 -31.43 13.45
CA LYS A 83 -9.27 -32.66 12.82
C LYS A 83 -8.51 -32.33 11.51
N MET A 84 -7.31 -32.88 11.38
CA MET A 84 -6.41 -32.61 10.24
C MET A 84 -7.05 -32.86 8.88
N THR A 85 -7.88 -33.90 8.74
CA THR A 85 -8.59 -34.21 7.49
C THR A 85 -9.57 -33.11 7.07
N ASN A 86 -10.35 -32.58 8.03
CA ASN A 86 -11.33 -31.53 7.74
C ASN A 86 -10.62 -30.21 7.47
N TYR A 87 -9.55 -29.91 8.21
CA TYR A 87 -8.71 -28.74 8.00
C TYR A 87 -8.12 -28.70 6.57
N LEU A 88 -7.51 -29.82 6.14
CA LEU A 88 -6.94 -29.90 4.79
C LEU A 88 -8.00 -29.76 3.70
N MET A 89 -9.17 -30.38 3.87
CA MET A 89 -10.25 -30.30 2.88
C MET A 89 -10.80 -28.88 2.74
N THR A 90 -11.05 -28.18 3.86
CA THR A 90 -11.59 -26.80 3.79
C THR A 90 -10.56 -25.82 3.25
N LEU A 91 -9.29 -25.93 3.66
CA LEU A 91 -8.21 -25.10 3.14
C LEU A 91 -7.98 -25.32 1.64
N PHE A 92 -8.03 -26.57 1.19
CA PHE A 92 -7.89 -26.89 -0.24
C PHE A 92 -9.02 -26.28 -1.08
N ILE A 93 -10.28 -26.45 -0.66
CA ILE A 93 -11.42 -25.86 -1.35
C ILE A 93 -11.31 -24.33 -1.37
N PHE A 94 -10.95 -23.73 -0.24
CA PHE A 94 -10.80 -22.28 -0.13
C PHE A 94 -9.72 -21.74 -1.09
N LEU A 95 -8.52 -22.34 -1.09
CA LEU A 95 -7.44 -21.96 -2.01
C LEU A 95 -7.83 -22.15 -3.48
N LEU A 96 -8.59 -23.20 -3.80
CA LEU A 96 -9.04 -23.46 -5.16
C LEU A 96 -9.98 -22.36 -5.65
N ILE A 97 -10.90 -21.89 -4.80
CA ILE A 97 -11.79 -20.76 -5.11
C ILE A 97 -10.98 -19.49 -5.38
N LEU A 98 -10.02 -19.17 -4.52
CA LEU A 98 -9.15 -18.00 -4.70
C LEU A 98 -8.37 -18.09 -6.02
N LEU A 99 -7.75 -19.23 -6.30
CA LEU A 99 -6.99 -19.45 -7.53
C LEU A 99 -7.85 -19.29 -8.78
N ILE A 100 -9.08 -19.83 -8.80
CA ILE A 100 -9.99 -19.64 -9.93
C ILE A 100 -10.34 -18.16 -10.12
N GLY A 101 -10.60 -17.43 -9.03
CA GLY A 101 -10.87 -15.99 -9.07
C GLY A 101 -9.71 -15.22 -9.70
N THR A 102 -8.49 -15.47 -9.24
CA THR A 102 -7.29 -14.81 -9.80
C THR A 102 -7.05 -15.14 -11.27
N TYR A 103 -7.28 -16.39 -11.67
CA TYR A 103 -7.12 -16.80 -13.06
C TYR A 103 -8.16 -16.12 -13.96
N HIS A 104 -9.39 -15.97 -13.47
CA HIS A 104 -10.43 -15.23 -14.18
C HIS A 104 -10.05 -13.75 -14.34
N GLU A 105 -9.57 -13.08 -13.29
CA GLU A 105 -9.11 -11.69 -13.35
C GLU A 105 -7.93 -11.50 -14.33
N TRP A 106 -6.99 -12.44 -14.34
CA TRP A 106 -5.89 -12.44 -15.30
C TRP A 106 -6.40 -12.58 -16.72
N ASN A 107 -7.32 -13.51 -16.98
CA ASN A 107 -7.88 -13.70 -18.32
C ASN A 107 -8.66 -12.46 -18.81
N GLN A 108 -9.22 -11.66 -17.90
CA GLN A 108 -9.86 -10.37 -18.23
C GLN A 108 -8.83 -9.25 -18.51
N GLY A 109 -7.53 -9.53 -18.42
CA GLY A 109 -6.46 -8.57 -18.66
C GLY A 109 -6.31 -7.52 -17.57
N ALA A 110 -6.94 -7.71 -16.40
CA ALA A 110 -6.90 -6.75 -15.30
C ALA A 110 -5.48 -6.61 -14.70
N LEU A 111 -4.67 -7.66 -14.85
CA LEU A 111 -3.27 -7.73 -14.41
C LEU A 111 -2.26 -7.43 -15.53
N ASN A 112 -2.72 -7.19 -16.77
CA ASN A 112 -1.81 -6.88 -17.86
C ASN A 112 -1.30 -5.44 -17.71
N TRP A 113 -0.08 -5.31 -17.22
CA TRP A 113 0.60 -4.04 -17.16
C TRP A 113 1.35 -3.79 -18.47
N ALA A 114 0.92 -2.74 -19.17
CA ALA A 114 1.51 -2.13 -20.36
C ALA A 114 1.88 -3.06 -21.53
N TYR A 115 1.30 -2.74 -22.70
CA TYR A 115 2.13 -2.48 -23.86
C TYR A 115 2.33 -0.97 -23.96
#